data_AF-A0A4Z0YG76-F1
#
_entry.id   AF-A0A4Z0YG76-F1
#
_cell.length_a   1.000
_cell.length_b   1.000
_cell.length_c   1.000
_cell.angle_alpha   90.00
_cell.angle_beta   90.00
_cell.angle_gamma   90.00
#
_symmetry.space_group_name_H-M   'P 1'
#
loop_
_entity.id
_entity.type
_entity.pdbx_description
1 polymer ?
#
loop_
_entity_poly.entity_id
_entity_poly.type
_entity_poly.pdbx_seq_one_letter_code
_entity_poly.pdbx_strand_id
1 'polypeptide(L)'
;MDHKLLMDATALIVKIVCMIDCSNLHYSPGRLEEGNSRPLWKDQVPCNKYLQDLFTTQNHPIWSSRYGQNEVLYARKAQLKATKLRKHLNLTFCPTHDIRDHLRLDIRRNELQIFHYASFLKENLRAKKNSSRLDLLPRKLLLEVLDSTQRILFPLSDAKSRRLLRSLISNSDYSFDPEAEKFELSTVCNPGEEIISYIYLADQLEELFQESQSPQPRTWLEKQMQRRSGARYSELPQPNPIMALKYDRRMGHKTRNLSN
;
A
#
# COMPACT_ATOMS: atom_id res chain seq x y z
N MET A 1 6.73 23.15 37.23
CA MET A 1 5.78 22.65 36.21
C MET A 1 6.09 21.16 36.05
N ASP A 2 5.09 20.28 36.13
CA ASP A 2 5.29 18.83 36.04
C ASP A 2 5.79 18.45 34.63
N HIS A 3 6.97 17.83 34.55
CA HIS A 3 7.61 17.41 33.30
C HIS A 3 6.69 16.48 32.48
N LYS A 4 5.91 15.64 33.17
CA LYS A 4 4.95 14.76 32.51
C LYS A 4 3.83 15.54 31.83
N LEU A 5 3.27 16.54 32.52
CA LEU A 5 2.20 17.38 31.98
C LEU A 5 2.66 18.18 30.74
N LEU A 6 3.92 18.63 30.73
CA LEU A 6 4.50 19.31 29.57
C LEU A 6 4.66 18.37 28.36
N MET A 7 5.11 17.12 28.59
CA MET A 7 5.25 16.13 27.53
C MET A 7 3.91 15.68 26.96
N ASP A 8 2.91 15.44 27.83
CA ASP A 8 1.55 15.08 27.41
C ASP A 8 0.91 16.22 26.58
N ALA A 9 1.09 17.48 27.01
CA ALA A 9 0.61 18.64 26.25
C ALA A 9 1.33 18.78 24.89
N THR A 10 2.64 18.54 24.86
CA THR A 10 3.43 18.59 23.60
C THR A 10 3.01 17.49 22.64
N ALA A 11 2.83 16.25 23.13
CA ALA A 11 2.34 15.13 22.33
C ALA A 11 0.94 15.42 21.77
N LEU A 12 0.06 16.04 22.55
CA LEU A 12 -1.26 16.46 22.10
C LEU A 12 -1.17 17.53 20.99
N ILE A 13 -0.30 18.54 21.14
CA ILE A 13 -0.08 19.56 20.11
C ILE A 13 0.41 18.91 18.82
N VAL A 14 1.38 18.00 18.88
CA VAL A 14 1.88 17.31 17.67
C VAL A 14 0.79 16.43 17.06
N LYS A 15 -0.01 15.74 17.87
CA LYS A 15 -1.16 14.97 17.39
C LYS A 15 -2.16 15.85 16.64
N ILE A 16 -2.48 17.03 17.15
CA ILE A 16 -3.46 17.94 16.52
C ILE A 16 -2.89 18.61 15.28
N VAL A 17 -1.64 19.11 15.36
CA VAL A 17 -1.04 19.94 14.29
C VAL A 17 -0.48 19.09 13.17
N CYS A 18 0.09 17.93 13.48
CA CYS A 18 0.75 17.06 12.51
C CYS A 18 -0.04 15.78 12.20
N MET A 19 -1.15 15.52 12.90
CA MET A 19 -1.91 14.27 12.77
C MET A 19 -1.02 13.04 12.98
N ILE A 20 -0.19 13.09 14.03
CA ILE A 20 0.76 12.03 14.40
C ILE A 20 0.57 11.69 15.88
N ASP A 21 0.18 10.44 16.17
CA ASP A 21 0.04 10.02 17.56
C ASP A 21 1.40 9.73 18.20
N CYS A 22 1.88 10.66 19.04
CA CYS A 22 3.15 10.54 19.75
C CYS A 22 2.99 9.90 21.15
N SER A 23 1.77 9.54 21.55
CA SER A 23 1.51 9.04 22.90
C SER A 23 1.98 7.60 23.09
N ASN A 24 2.46 7.30 24.30
CA ASN A 24 2.80 5.94 24.74
C ASN A 24 1.58 5.00 24.84
N LEU A 25 0.36 5.52 24.67
CA LEU A 25 -0.84 4.94 25.28
C LEU A 25 -1.58 3.91 24.44
N HIS A 26 -1.25 3.72 23.16
CA HIS A 26 -1.95 2.74 22.33
C HIS A 26 -0.98 1.83 21.56
N TYR A 27 -0.20 1.06 22.32
CA TYR A 27 0.10 -0.31 21.90
C TYR A 27 -1.22 -1.08 21.97
N SER A 28 -1.98 -1.10 20.87
CA SER A 28 -2.99 -2.15 20.73
C SER A 28 -2.27 -3.50 20.82
N PRO A 29 -2.81 -4.51 21.54
CA PRO A 29 -2.14 -5.79 21.73
C PRO A 29 -1.70 -6.47 20.42
N GLY A 30 -2.41 -6.21 19.31
CA GLY A 30 -2.04 -6.72 17.99
C GLY A 30 -0.79 -6.07 17.37
N ARG A 31 -0.36 -4.89 17.84
CA ARG A 31 0.71 -4.09 17.23
C ARG A 31 2.12 -4.41 17.74
N LEU A 32 2.23 -5.05 18.92
CA LEU A 32 3.50 -5.56 19.44
C LEU A 32 3.92 -6.86 18.74
N GLU A 33 2.96 -7.68 18.29
CA GLU A 33 3.24 -8.93 17.57
C GLU A 33 3.79 -8.73 16.15
N GLU A 34 3.66 -7.52 15.59
CA GLU A 34 4.10 -7.18 14.22
C GLU A 34 5.57 -6.70 14.14
N GLY A 35 6.32 -6.70 15.25
CA GLY A 35 7.73 -6.26 15.26
C GLY A 35 7.93 -4.77 14.94
N ASN A 36 6.85 -4.00 14.85
CA ASN A 36 6.86 -2.64 14.32
C ASN A 36 7.00 -1.62 15.46
N SER A 37 8.15 -1.62 16.14
CA SER A 37 8.47 -0.65 17.19
C SER A 37 8.63 0.74 16.57
N ARG A 38 7.64 1.63 16.77
CA ARG A 38 7.79 3.02 16.34
C ARG A 38 8.85 3.72 17.21
N PRO A 39 9.69 4.59 16.63
CA PRO A 39 10.63 5.37 17.40
C PRO A 39 9.83 6.22 18.40
N LEU A 40 10.10 6.00 19.68
CA LEU A 40 9.56 6.82 20.76
C LEU A 40 10.13 8.23 20.66
N TRP A 41 9.29 9.26 20.79
CA TRP A 41 9.81 10.61 20.94
C TRP A 41 10.51 10.71 22.30
N LYS A 42 11.84 10.79 22.27
CA LYS A 42 12.69 10.97 23.45
C LYS A 42 12.83 12.45 23.78
N ASP A 43 12.84 12.78 25.07
CA ASP A 43 12.86 14.16 25.61
C ASP A 43 13.99 15.05 25.04
N GLN A 44 15.09 14.46 24.55
CA GLN A 44 16.24 15.20 24.01
C GLN A 44 16.20 15.39 22.48
N VAL A 45 15.18 14.90 21.79
CA VAL A 45 15.06 15.02 20.33
C VAL A 45 14.15 16.21 20.00
N PRO A 46 14.64 17.24 19.29
CA PRO A 46 13.79 18.33 18.81
C PRO A 46 12.63 17.82 17.94
N CYS A 47 11.46 18.47 18.04
CA CYS A 47 10.24 18.07 17.32
C CYS A 47 10.47 17.92 15.80
N ASN A 48 11.16 18.87 15.16
CA ASN A 48 11.48 18.81 13.74
C ASN A 48 12.34 17.59 13.37
N LYS A 49 13.32 17.25 14.22
CA LYS A 49 14.17 16.07 14.01
C LYS A 49 13.37 14.78 14.17
N TYR A 50 12.53 14.70 15.19
CA TYR A 50 11.63 13.57 15.39
C TYR A 50 10.70 13.38 14.18
N LEU A 51 10.11 14.47 13.66
CA LEU A 51 9.25 14.41 12.48
C LEU A 51 10.02 13.99 11.21
N GLN A 52 11.27 14.43 11.03
CA GLN A 52 12.12 13.97 9.93
C GLN A 52 12.43 12.47 10.03
N ASP A 53 12.77 11.99 11.24
CA ASP A 53 13.11 10.59 11.48
C ASP A 53 11.90 9.65 11.31
N LEU A 54 10.67 10.16 11.48
CA LEU A 54 9.44 9.40 11.27
C LEU A 54 9.13 9.11 9.79
N PHE A 55 9.62 9.95 8.87
CA PHE A 55 9.32 9.84 7.45
C PHE A 55 10.60 9.62 6.66
N THR A 56 11.06 8.38 6.63
CA THR A 56 12.19 7.98 5.81
C THR A 56 11.83 8.06 4.34
N THR A 57 12.63 8.77 3.54
CA THR A 57 12.49 8.80 2.10
C THR A 57 13.10 7.56 1.47
N GLN A 58 12.40 6.98 0.51
CA GLN A 58 12.85 5.84 -0.26
C GLN A 58 12.86 6.15 -1.75
N ASN A 59 13.88 5.64 -2.43
CA ASN A 59 14.00 5.80 -3.88
C ASN A 59 13.65 4.47 -4.55
N HIS A 60 12.35 4.22 -4.74
CA HIS A 60 11.86 3.04 -5.42
C HIS A 60 11.88 3.27 -6.94
N PRO A 61 12.45 2.35 -7.74
CA PRO A 61 12.68 2.58 -9.17
C PRO A 61 11.40 2.89 -9.97
N ILE A 62 10.26 2.38 -9.50
CA ILE A 62 8.97 2.54 -10.19
C ILE A 62 8.14 3.65 -9.56
N TRP A 63 8.06 3.71 -8.23
CA TRP A 63 7.16 4.62 -7.51
C TRP A 63 7.76 6.02 -7.38
N SER A 64 9.08 6.13 -7.27
CA SER A 64 9.80 7.40 -7.12
C SER A 64 10.20 8.04 -8.46
N SER A 65 9.79 7.44 -9.59
CA SER A 65 10.07 7.99 -10.92
C SER A 65 9.52 9.42 -11.06
N ARG A 66 10.41 10.36 -11.43
CA ARG A 66 10.05 11.75 -11.74
C ARG A 66 9.50 11.91 -13.16
N TYR A 67 9.63 10.89 -14.01
CA TYR A 67 9.06 10.89 -15.34
C TYR A 67 7.61 10.42 -15.25
N GLY A 68 6.67 11.37 -15.37
CA GLY A 68 5.24 11.18 -15.07
C GLY A 68 4.43 10.32 -16.02
N GLN A 69 5.10 9.60 -16.93
CA GLN A 69 4.47 8.82 -18.00
C GLN A 69 5.17 7.46 -18.14
N ASN A 70 5.40 6.80 -17.01
CA ASN A 70 5.81 5.40 -17.03
C ASN A 70 4.54 4.54 -17.14
N GLU A 71 4.34 3.88 -18.29
CA GLU A 71 3.21 2.96 -18.52
C GLU A 71 3.11 1.89 -17.42
N VAL A 72 4.25 1.44 -16.89
CA VAL A 72 4.32 0.49 -15.78
C VAL A 72 3.71 1.10 -14.51
N LEU A 73 4.06 2.34 -14.18
CA LEU A 73 3.50 3.02 -13.01
C LEU A 73 1.99 3.20 -13.14
N TYR A 74 1.52 3.59 -14.32
CA TYR A 74 0.09 3.72 -14.60
C TYR A 74 -0.64 2.37 -14.44
N ALA A 75 -0.07 1.30 -15.00
CA ALA A 75 -0.62 -0.05 -14.86
C ALA A 75 -0.67 -0.50 -13.39
N ARG A 76 0.38 -0.25 -12.59
CA ARG A 76 0.39 -0.54 -11.15
C ARG A 76 -0.68 0.25 -10.40
N LYS A 77 -0.75 1.57 -10.57
CA LYS A 77 -1.81 2.41 -9.98
C LYS A 77 -3.21 1.90 -10.33
N ALA A 78 -3.42 1.44 -11.57
CA ALA A 78 -4.70 0.90 -12.01
C ALA A 78 -5.09 -0.43 -11.33
N GLN A 79 -4.15 -1.18 -10.76
CA GLN A 79 -4.44 -2.38 -9.94
C GLN A 79 -4.80 -2.03 -8.50
N LEU A 80 -4.30 -0.91 -7.99
CA LEU A 80 -4.49 -0.44 -6.61
C LEU A 80 -5.81 0.32 -6.37
N LYS A 81 -6.74 0.32 -7.33
CA LYS A 81 -8.07 0.93 -7.12
C LYS A 81 -8.78 0.24 -5.97
N ALA A 82 -9.37 1.03 -5.07
CA ALA A 82 -10.07 0.51 -3.89
C ALA A 82 -11.19 -0.48 -4.26
N THR A 83 -11.85 -0.29 -5.40
CA THR A 83 -12.86 -1.23 -5.92
C THR A 83 -12.27 -2.59 -6.28
N LYS A 84 -11.06 -2.64 -6.83
CA LYS A 84 -10.34 -3.88 -7.12
C LYS A 84 -9.82 -4.52 -5.85
N LEU A 85 -9.18 -3.75 -4.99
CA LEU A 85 -8.66 -4.20 -3.70
C LEU A 85 -9.78 -4.84 -2.85
N ARG A 86 -10.94 -4.18 -2.74
CA ARG A 86 -12.12 -4.75 -2.06
C ARG A 86 -12.62 -6.04 -2.71
N LYS A 87 -12.62 -6.11 -4.04
CA LYS A 87 -13.12 -7.28 -4.77
C LYS A 87 -12.18 -8.49 -4.68
N HIS A 88 -10.89 -8.27 -4.87
CA HIS A 88 -9.89 -9.33 -5.02
C HIS A 88 -9.29 -9.75 -3.68
N LEU A 89 -9.16 -8.80 -2.75
CA LEU A 89 -8.53 -9.01 -1.45
C LEU A 89 -9.52 -8.87 -0.30
N ASN A 90 -10.83 -8.72 -0.56
CA ASN A 90 -11.84 -8.51 0.48
C ASN A 90 -11.43 -7.47 1.54
N LEU A 91 -10.70 -6.43 1.12
CA LEU A 91 -10.18 -5.42 2.04
C LEU A 91 -11.31 -4.51 2.55
N THR A 92 -11.28 -4.28 3.85
CA THR A 92 -12.05 -3.24 4.53
C THR A 92 -11.22 -1.97 4.60
N PHE A 93 -11.82 -0.83 4.29
CA PHE A 93 -11.14 0.47 4.34
C PHE A 93 -11.45 1.15 5.67
N CYS A 94 -10.43 1.31 6.50
CA CYS A 94 -10.55 1.91 7.82
C CYS A 94 -9.96 3.33 7.80
N PRO A 95 -10.65 4.34 8.34
CA PRO A 95 -10.08 5.66 8.49
C PRO A 95 -9.02 5.66 9.58
N THR A 96 -7.90 6.35 9.34
CA THR A 96 -6.92 6.65 10.39
C THR A 96 -6.73 8.16 10.55
N HIS A 97 -6.53 8.57 11.79
CA HIS A 97 -6.18 9.95 12.16
C HIS A 97 -4.65 10.16 12.21
N ASP A 98 -3.88 9.08 12.06
CA ASP A 98 -2.42 9.12 12.03
C ASP A 98 -1.93 9.04 10.57
N ILE A 99 -1.30 10.11 10.08
CA ILE A 99 -0.83 10.17 8.69
C ILE A 99 0.21 9.09 8.38
N ARG A 100 0.93 8.58 9.38
CA ARG A 100 1.91 7.50 9.22
C ARG A 100 1.27 6.15 8.90
N ASP A 101 0.00 5.98 9.27
CA ASP A 101 -0.77 4.77 9.02
C ASP A 101 -1.49 4.81 7.66
N HIS A 102 -1.30 5.86 6.85
CA HIS A 102 -1.86 5.91 5.51
C HIS A 102 -1.30 4.78 4.63
N LEU A 103 -2.20 4.03 3.97
CA LEU A 103 -1.92 2.81 3.18
C LEU A 103 -1.33 1.66 3.99
N ARG A 104 -1.41 1.69 5.32
CA ARG A 104 -0.96 0.55 6.11
C ARG A 104 -1.92 -0.63 5.93
N LEU A 105 -1.39 -1.74 5.45
CA LEU A 105 -2.11 -2.99 5.27
C LEU A 105 -1.98 -3.86 6.53
N ASP A 106 -3.12 -4.20 7.14
CA ASP A 106 -3.22 -5.25 8.15
C ASP A 106 -3.74 -6.52 7.46
N ILE A 107 -2.82 -7.42 7.13
CA ILE A 107 -3.12 -8.69 6.45
C ILE A 107 -3.99 -9.59 7.34
N ARG A 108 -3.84 -9.53 8.67
CA ARG A 108 -4.58 -10.38 9.61
C ARG A 108 -6.06 -10.01 9.62
N ARG A 109 -6.35 -8.71 9.59
CA ARG A 109 -7.72 -8.18 9.61
C ARG A 109 -8.30 -7.94 8.22
N ASN A 110 -7.48 -8.02 7.17
CA ASN A 110 -7.82 -7.55 5.82
C ASN A 110 -8.27 -6.09 5.85
N GLU A 111 -7.58 -5.26 6.61
CA GLU A 111 -7.87 -3.84 6.74
C GLU A 111 -6.79 -3.02 6.04
N LEU A 112 -7.20 -2.00 5.30
CA LEU A 112 -6.31 -0.97 4.79
C LEU A 112 -6.64 0.33 5.50
N GLN A 113 -5.67 0.85 6.25
CA GLN A 113 -5.78 2.13 6.93
C GLN A 113 -5.60 3.27 5.93
N ILE A 114 -6.52 4.22 5.91
CA ILE A 114 -6.50 5.37 5.02
C ILE A 114 -6.60 6.64 5.85
N PHE A 115 -5.56 7.45 5.81
CA PHE A 115 -5.64 8.81 6.34
C PHE A 115 -6.71 9.60 5.57
N HIS A 116 -7.79 9.95 6.27
CA HIS A 116 -9.03 10.40 5.61
C HIS A 116 -9.23 11.91 5.62
N TYR A 117 -8.52 12.69 6.45
CA TYR A 117 -8.72 14.14 6.57
C TYR A 117 -8.19 14.92 5.36
N ALA A 118 -8.90 14.82 4.23
CA ALA A 118 -8.57 15.53 3.00
C ALA A 118 -8.60 17.06 3.18
N SER A 119 -9.51 17.59 4.02
CA SER A 119 -9.52 19.00 4.42
C SER A 119 -8.20 19.44 5.03
N PHE A 120 -7.67 18.67 5.99
CA PHE A 120 -6.38 18.91 6.63
C PHE A 120 -5.23 18.95 5.60
N LEU A 121 -5.19 17.98 4.68
CA LEU A 121 -4.14 17.93 3.64
C LEU A 121 -4.21 19.18 2.74
N LYS A 122 -5.40 19.53 2.24
CA LYS A 122 -5.60 20.67 1.35
C LYS A 122 -5.24 21.98 2.02
N GLU A 123 -5.69 22.22 3.25
CA GLU A 123 -5.38 23.44 3.99
C GLU A 123 -3.88 23.58 4.27
N ASN A 124 -3.21 22.50 4.69
CA ASN A 124 -1.76 22.53 4.87
C ASN A 124 -1.02 22.82 3.55
N LEU A 125 -1.48 22.25 2.42
CA LEU A 125 -0.90 22.51 1.11
C LEU A 125 -1.13 23.96 0.64
N ARG A 126 -2.30 24.54 0.92
CA ARG A 126 -2.61 25.95 0.63
C ARG A 126 -1.77 26.90 1.50
N ALA A 127 -1.64 26.63 2.79
CA ALA A 127 -0.84 27.43 3.71
C ALA A 127 0.65 27.46 3.32
N LYS A 128 1.18 26.30 2.89
CA LYS A 128 2.57 26.15 2.42
C LYS A 128 2.83 26.74 1.03
N LYS A 129 1.79 27.06 0.25
CA LYS A 129 1.93 27.71 -1.06
C LYS A 129 2.42 29.15 -0.93
N ASN A 130 1.98 29.84 0.12
CA ASN A 130 2.19 31.28 0.31
C ASN A 130 3.12 31.62 1.47
N SER A 131 3.55 30.65 2.29
CA SER A 131 4.40 30.90 3.45
C SER A 131 5.22 29.68 3.86
N SER A 132 6.45 29.91 4.32
CA SER A 132 7.36 28.89 4.90
C SER A 132 7.14 28.65 6.40
N ARG A 133 6.05 29.20 6.98
CA ARG A 133 5.95 29.47 8.42
C ARG A 133 5.80 28.23 9.31
N LEU A 134 5.34 27.09 8.78
CA LEU A 134 5.20 25.85 9.54
C LEU A 134 5.64 24.65 8.70
N ASP A 135 6.93 24.31 8.78
CA ASP A 135 7.54 23.18 8.08
C ASP A 135 7.54 21.88 8.90
N LEU A 136 6.43 21.64 9.60
CA LEU A 136 6.28 20.46 10.46
C LEU A 136 6.11 19.17 9.64
N LEU A 137 5.25 19.19 8.61
CA LEU A 137 5.12 18.07 7.68
C LEU A 137 5.72 18.43 6.32
N PRO A 138 6.47 17.52 5.67
CA PRO A 138 6.97 17.73 4.32
C PRO A 138 5.81 17.93 3.34
N ARG A 139 5.84 19.01 2.55
CA ARG A 139 4.83 19.28 1.50
C ARG A 139 4.62 18.07 0.59
N LYS A 140 5.72 17.41 0.23
CA LYS A 140 5.73 16.25 -0.66
C LYS A 140 4.97 15.05 -0.08
N LEU A 141 5.08 14.79 1.22
CA LEU A 141 4.30 13.75 1.91
C LEU A 141 2.79 14.03 1.79
N LEU A 142 2.37 15.27 2.04
CA LEU A 142 0.96 15.67 1.95
C LEU A 142 0.41 15.48 0.53
N LEU A 143 1.19 15.83 -0.49
CA LEU A 143 0.84 15.59 -1.89
C LEU A 143 0.71 14.10 -2.20
N GLU A 144 1.64 13.27 -1.72
CA GLU A 144 1.59 11.82 -1.91
C GLU A 144 0.34 11.20 -1.30
N VAL A 145 0.00 11.56 -0.05
CA VAL A 145 -1.19 11.06 0.67
C VAL A 145 -2.49 11.50 0.00
N LEU A 146 -2.57 12.76 -0.44
CA LEU A 146 -3.75 13.26 -1.14
C LEU A 146 -3.90 12.59 -2.51
N ASP A 147 -2.80 12.44 -3.25
CA ASP A 147 -2.79 11.84 -4.58
C ASP A 147 -3.08 10.34 -4.55
N SER A 148 -2.49 9.58 -3.63
CA SER A 148 -2.80 8.15 -3.45
C SER A 148 -4.27 7.95 -3.11
N THR A 149 -4.86 8.79 -2.26
CA THR A 149 -6.29 8.71 -1.93
C THR A 149 -7.15 8.99 -3.17
N GLN A 150 -6.91 10.11 -3.87
CA GLN A 150 -7.83 10.60 -4.89
C GLN A 150 -7.56 10.10 -6.32
N ARG A 151 -6.31 9.73 -6.67
CA ARG A 151 -5.96 9.22 -8.00
C ARG A 151 -5.69 7.72 -8.03
N ILE A 152 -5.22 7.12 -6.94
CA ILE A 152 -4.96 5.67 -6.88
C ILE A 152 -6.16 4.91 -6.33
N LEU A 153 -6.53 5.16 -5.07
CA LEU A 153 -7.57 4.40 -4.38
C LEU A 153 -8.97 4.74 -4.92
N PHE A 154 -9.29 6.03 -5.02
CA PHE A 154 -10.62 6.51 -5.39
C PHE A 154 -10.61 7.46 -6.61
N PRO A 155 -10.11 7.02 -7.79
CA PRO A 155 -10.06 7.85 -8.98
C PRO A 155 -11.45 8.36 -9.33
N LEU A 156 -11.64 9.68 -9.30
CA LEU A 156 -12.95 10.28 -9.59
C LEU A 156 -13.39 10.08 -11.03
N SER A 157 -12.52 9.68 -11.96
CA SER A 157 -12.93 9.27 -13.31
C SER A 157 -13.73 7.96 -13.33
N ASP A 158 -13.61 7.11 -12.30
CA ASP A 158 -14.32 5.85 -12.19
C ASP A 158 -15.56 5.97 -11.29
N ALA A 159 -16.74 5.77 -11.88
CA ALA A 159 -18.02 5.86 -11.17
C ALA A 159 -18.13 4.86 -10.00
N LYS A 160 -17.54 3.67 -10.10
CA LYS A 160 -17.58 2.68 -9.01
C LYS A 160 -16.74 3.13 -7.83
N SER A 161 -15.56 3.66 -8.08
CA SER A 161 -14.67 4.23 -7.07
C SER A 161 -15.31 5.42 -6.36
N ARG A 162 -15.99 6.32 -7.10
CA ARG A 162 -16.77 7.43 -6.49
C ARG A 162 -17.89 6.93 -5.57
N ARG A 163 -18.66 5.93 -6.00
CA ARG A 163 -19.74 5.34 -5.18
C ARG A 163 -19.20 4.70 -3.92
N LEU A 164 -18.06 4.01 -4.02
CA LEU A 164 -17.40 3.42 -2.86
C LEU A 164 -16.95 4.50 -1.87
N LEU A 165 -16.29 5.57 -2.34
CA LEU A 165 -15.88 6.68 -1.47
C LEU A 165 -17.08 7.33 -0.77
N ARG A 166 -18.18 7.59 -1.50
CA ARG A 166 -19.45 8.08 -0.92
C ARG A 166 -19.97 7.18 0.18
N SER A 167 -19.93 5.86 -0.05
CA SER A 167 -20.38 4.89 0.96
C SER A 167 -19.52 4.92 2.21
N LEU A 168 -18.22 5.20 2.09
CA LEU A 168 -17.33 5.38 3.24
C LEU A 168 -17.62 6.70 3.96
N ILE A 169 -17.83 7.80 3.24
CA ILE A 169 -18.18 9.11 3.84
C ILE A 169 -19.53 9.06 4.56
N SER A 170 -20.51 8.35 4.00
CA SER A 170 -21.86 8.24 4.58
C SER A 170 -21.97 7.16 5.66
N ASN A 171 -20.92 6.39 5.91
CA ASN A 171 -20.94 5.34 6.91
C ASN A 171 -20.80 5.95 8.31
N SER A 172 -21.73 5.62 9.21
CA SER A 172 -21.72 6.08 10.61
C SER A 172 -20.51 5.56 11.40
N ASP A 173 -20.00 4.39 11.03
CA ASP A 173 -18.94 3.69 11.78
C ASP A 173 -17.54 4.19 11.38
N TYR A 174 -17.42 4.74 10.18
CA TYR A 174 -16.15 5.11 9.55
C TYR A 174 -16.33 6.46 8.84
N SER A 175 -16.41 7.56 9.58
CA SER A 175 -16.69 8.90 9.03
C SER A 175 -15.52 9.49 8.26
N PHE A 176 -15.36 9.07 7.00
CA PHE A 176 -14.40 9.68 6.08
C PHE A 176 -14.73 11.16 5.86
N ASP A 177 -13.70 11.97 5.61
CA ASP A 177 -13.88 13.40 5.37
C ASP A 177 -14.63 13.61 4.03
N PRO A 178 -15.76 14.34 4.00
CA PRO A 178 -16.46 14.67 2.77
C PRO A 178 -15.59 15.41 1.74
N GLU A 179 -14.55 16.13 2.19
CA GLU A 179 -13.60 16.80 1.31
C GLU A 179 -12.79 15.84 0.42
N ALA A 180 -12.76 14.54 0.74
CA ALA A 180 -12.10 13.53 -0.08
C ALA A 180 -12.71 13.44 -1.49
N GLU A 181 -14.01 13.72 -1.64
CA GLU A 181 -14.69 13.74 -2.94
C GLU A 181 -14.37 14.96 -3.81
N LYS A 182 -13.90 16.06 -3.20
CA LYS A 182 -13.56 17.27 -3.94
C LYS A 182 -12.12 17.18 -4.45
N PHE A 183 -11.99 16.78 -5.71
CA PHE A 183 -10.69 16.71 -6.36
C PHE A 183 -10.19 18.09 -6.74
N GLU A 184 -9.16 18.54 -6.04
CA GLU A 184 -8.63 19.89 -6.18
C GLU A 184 -7.10 19.89 -6.23
N LEU A 185 -6.46 18.78 -6.66
CA LEU A 185 -5.00 18.72 -6.64
C LEU A 185 -4.36 19.88 -7.44
N SER A 186 -4.96 20.27 -8.57
CA SER A 186 -4.48 21.39 -9.38
C SER A 186 -4.52 22.75 -8.68
N THR A 187 -5.42 22.96 -7.71
CA THR A 187 -5.51 24.25 -6.99
C THR A 187 -4.45 24.31 -5.88
N VAL A 188 -4.11 23.17 -5.29
CA VAL A 188 -3.16 23.05 -4.19
C VAL A 188 -1.71 22.81 -4.63
N CYS A 189 -1.48 22.24 -5.82
CA CYS A 189 -0.14 22.07 -6.39
C CYS A 189 0.51 23.39 -6.80
N ASN A 190 1.84 23.40 -6.75
CA ASN A 190 2.69 24.41 -7.38
C ASN A 190 3.05 23.96 -8.81
N PRO A 191 3.46 24.88 -9.70
CA PRO A 191 3.97 24.51 -11.01
C PRO A 191 5.12 23.49 -10.91
N GLY A 192 5.00 22.37 -11.63
CA GLY A 192 5.97 21.27 -11.60
C GLY A 192 5.68 20.17 -10.57
N GLU A 193 4.64 20.33 -9.73
CA GLU A 193 4.17 19.31 -8.78
C GLU A 193 2.97 18.51 -9.31
N GLU A 194 2.62 18.64 -10.59
CA GLU A 194 1.50 17.90 -11.19
C GLU A 194 1.79 16.40 -11.29
N ILE A 195 3.08 16.05 -11.39
CA ILE A 195 3.58 14.68 -11.42
C ILE A 195 4.07 14.28 -10.03
N ILE A 196 3.29 13.45 -9.35
CA ILE A 196 3.64 12.96 -8.01
C ILE A 196 4.51 11.70 -8.12
N SER A 197 5.81 11.87 -7.86
CA SER A 197 6.71 10.78 -7.45
C SER A 197 6.42 10.38 -6.00
N TYR A 198 6.36 9.09 -5.67
CA TYR A 198 6.21 8.63 -4.28
C TYR A 198 7.57 8.27 -3.70
N ILE A 199 8.01 9.04 -2.70
CA ILE A 199 9.24 8.78 -1.94
C ILE A 199 8.94 8.45 -0.48
N TYR A 200 7.76 8.80 0.03
CA TYR A 200 7.34 8.47 1.39
C TYR A 200 6.42 7.26 1.42
N LEU A 201 5.52 7.14 0.44
CA LEU A 201 4.55 6.04 0.36
C LEU A 201 4.99 4.88 -0.55
N ALA A 202 6.24 4.89 -1.02
CA ALA A 202 6.73 3.94 -2.01
C ALA A 202 6.60 2.48 -1.54
N ASP A 203 6.96 2.21 -0.28
CA ASP A 203 6.90 0.87 0.29
C ASP A 203 5.48 0.38 0.51
N GLN A 204 4.62 1.23 1.08
CA GLN A 204 3.22 0.88 1.32
C GLN A 204 2.49 0.61 -0.01
N LEU A 205 2.79 1.39 -1.05
CA LEU A 205 2.26 1.17 -2.40
C LEU A 205 2.81 -0.12 -3.03
N GLU A 206 4.08 -0.43 -2.80
CA GLU A 206 4.67 -1.67 -3.28
C GLU A 206 4.10 -2.89 -2.57
N GLU A 207 4.02 -2.86 -1.24
CA GLU A 207 3.43 -3.92 -0.42
C GLU A 207 1.98 -4.20 -0.86
N LEU A 208 1.17 -3.15 -1.00
CA LEU A 208 -0.21 -3.28 -1.46
C LEU A 208 -0.29 -3.80 -2.90
N PHE A 209 0.66 -3.42 -3.75
CA PHE A 209 0.73 -3.92 -5.13
C PHE A 209 1.08 -5.40 -5.15
N GLN A 210 2.09 -5.84 -4.40
CA GLN A 210 2.48 -7.24 -4.28
C GLN A 210 1.33 -8.09 -3.75
N GLU A 211 0.64 -7.64 -2.69
CA GLU A 211 -0.54 -8.33 -2.16
C GLU A 211 -1.68 -8.40 -3.20
N SER A 212 -1.83 -7.38 -4.05
CA SER A 212 -2.81 -7.41 -5.15
C SER A 212 -2.49 -8.42 -6.24
N GLN A 213 -1.20 -8.73 -6.46
CA GLN A 213 -0.76 -9.67 -7.48
C GLN A 213 -0.74 -11.12 -6.95
N SER A 214 -0.26 -11.31 -5.73
CA SER A 214 -0.15 -12.60 -5.08
C SER A 214 -0.67 -12.51 -3.65
N PRO A 215 -1.99 -12.65 -3.44
CA PRO A 215 -2.59 -12.56 -2.12
C PRO A 215 -1.99 -13.62 -1.19
N GLN A 216 -1.58 -13.24 0.02
CA GLN A 216 -1.13 -14.21 1.00
C GLN A 216 -2.29 -15.13 1.41
N PRO A 217 -2.06 -16.44 1.64
CA PRO A 217 -3.08 -17.39 2.05
C PRO A 217 -3.58 -17.07 3.47
N ARG A 218 -4.88 -16.81 3.60
CA ARG A 218 -5.47 -16.12 4.77
C ARG A 218 -6.18 -17.07 5.71
N THR A 219 -6.79 -18.10 5.15
CA THR A 219 -7.63 -19.05 5.88
C THR A 219 -6.86 -20.33 6.19
N TRP A 220 -7.15 -20.98 7.33
CA TRP A 220 -6.58 -22.31 7.65
C TRP A 220 -6.80 -23.33 6.53
N LEU A 221 -7.96 -23.24 5.85
CA LEU A 221 -8.28 -24.04 4.67
C LEU A 221 -7.39 -23.74 3.46
N GLU A 222 -7.04 -22.48 3.20
CA GLU A 222 -6.13 -22.09 2.11
C GLU A 222 -4.69 -22.54 2.40
N LYS A 223 -4.25 -22.42 3.66
CA LYS A 223 -2.97 -22.97 4.12
C LYS A 223 -2.96 -24.50 4.00
N GLN A 224 -4.07 -25.17 4.25
CA GLN A 224 -4.20 -26.63 4.09
C GLN A 224 -4.27 -27.05 2.61
N MET A 225 -4.91 -26.27 1.74
CA MET A 225 -4.94 -26.52 0.29
C MET A 225 -3.57 -26.30 -0.36
N GLN A 226 -2.78 -25.31 0.07
CA GLN A 226 -1.38 -25.18 -0.36
C GLN A 226 -0.55 -26.39 0.07
N ARG A 227 -0.71 -26.89 1.31
CA ARG A 227 -0.05 -28.11 1.77
C ARG A 227 -0.42 -29.34 0.94
N ARG A 228 -1.68 -29.46 0.49
CA ARG A 228 -2.11 -30.56 -0.40
C ARG A 228 -1.70 -30.38 -1.86
N SER A 229 -1.47 -29.16 -2.31
CA SER A 229 -1.09 -28.87 -3.70
C SER A 229 0.43 -28.95 -3.92
N GLY A 230 1.23 -28.75 -2.87
CA GLY A 230 2.69 -28.98 -2.90
C GLY A 230 3.11 -30.45 -3.07
N ALA A 231 2.23 -31.40 -2.75
CA ALA A 231 2.50 -32.83 -2.89
C ALA A 231 2.30 -33.38 -4.32
N ARG A 232 1.94 -32.55 -5.30
CA ARG A 232 1.71 -32.97 -6.70
C ARG A 232 2.78 -32.53 -7.69
N TYR A 233 3.88 -31.96 -7.21
CA TYR A 233 5.11 -31.73 -7.99
C TYR A 233 6.32 -32.35 -7.28
N SER A 234 6.21 -33.61 -6.91
CA SER A 234 7.37 -34.45 -6.64
C SER A 234 7.50 -35.43 -7.81
N GLU A 235 8.47 -35.12 -8.68
CA GLU A 235 9.24 -36.09 -9.46
C GLU A 235 8.44 -37.04 -10.35
N LEU A 236 8.24 -36.64 -11.60
CA LEU A 236 8.28 -37.64 -12.68
C LEU A 236 9.68 -38.26 -12.65
N PRO A 237 9.82 -39.59 -12.47
CA PRO A 237 11.12 -40.23 -12.58
C PRO A 237 11.61 -40.07 -14.02
N GLN A 238 12.78 -39.46 -14.17
CA GLN A 238 13.52 -39.47 -15.42
C GLN A 238 13.70 -40.94 -15.88
N PRO A 239 13.41 -41.30 -17.13
CA PRO A 239 13.61 -42.65 -17.60
C PRO A 239 15.11 -42.95 -17.69
N ASN A 240 15.52 -44.00 -16.99
CA ASN A 240 16.88 -44.53 -16.98
C ASN A 240 17.29 -45.00 -18.40
N PRO A 241 18.45 -44.59 -18.95
CA PRO A 241 18.84 -44.89 -20.33
C PRO A 241 19.53 -46.26 -20.44
N ILE A 242 18.89 -47.36 -20.01
CA ILE A 242 19.43 -48.74 -20.20
C ILE A 242 18.32 -49.72 -20.62
N MET A 243 17.34 -49.28 -21.41
CA MET A 243 16.30 -50.16 -21.99
C MET A 243 16.04 -49.87 -23.49
N ALA A 244 16.95 -49.17 -24.19
CA ALA A 244 16.81 -48.85 -25.61
C ALA A 244 17.49 -49.85 -26.56
N LEU A 245 17.82 -51.06 -26.10
CA LEU A 245 18.44 -52.10 -26.94
C LEU A 245 17.81 -53.45 -26.66
N LYS A 246 16.53 -53.64 -27.01
CA LYS A 246 15.92 -54.97 -27.13
C LYS A 246 14.57 -54.98 -27.87
N TYR A 247 14.40 -54.16 -28.89
CA TYR A 247 13.24 -54.29 -29.80
C TYR A 247 13.64 -53.90 -31.23
N ASP A 248 14.66 -54.56 -31.77
CA ASP A 248 14.90 -54.50 -33.23
C ASP A 248 15.60 -55.76 -33.75
N ARG A 249 14.98 -56.93 -33.48
CA ARG A 249 15.38 -58.19 -34.10
C ARG A 249 14.33 -59.28 -33.94
N ARG A 250 13.24 -59.21 -34.70
CA ARG A 250 12.46 -60.36 -35.24
C ARG A 250 11.20 -59.85 -35.94
N MET A 251 10.83 -60.57 -37.01
CA MET A 251 9.79 -60.28 -38.02
C MET A 251 10.31 -59.34 -39.12
N GLY A 252 10.54 -59.74 -40.36
CA GLY A 252 10.23 -60.99 -41.06
C GLY A 252 10.21 -60.68 -42.56
N HIS A 253 11.20 -61.22 -43.29
CA HIS A 253 11.23 -61.24 -44.75
C HIS A 253 10.08 -62.09 -45.32
N LYS A 254 9.28 -61.53 -46.23
CA LYS A 254 8.67 -62.09 -47.47
C LYS A 254 7.45 -61.22 -47.78
N THR A 255 7.36 -60.56 -48.94
CA THR A 255 7.10 -61.23 -50.22
C THR A 255 7.67 -60.46 -51.42
N ARG A 256 8.03 -61.25 -52.44
CA ARG A 256 8.45 -60.84 -53.79
C ARG A 256 7.24 -60.47 -54.67
N ASN A 257 7.51 -59.51 -55.56
CA ASN A 257 7.13 -59.39 -56.99
C ASN A 257 5.65 -59.29 -57.41
N LEU A 258 5.35 -58.27 -58.23
CA LEU A 258 5.02 -58.40 -59.67
C LEU A 258 4.81 -57.01 -60.35
N SER A 259 5.41 -56.84 -61.54
CA SER A 259 5.04 -55.99 -62.71
C SER A 259 4.81 -54.48 -62.51
N ASN A 260 5.38 -53.55 -63.29
CA ASN A 260 5.93 -53.54 -64.65
C ASN A 260 7.17 -52.64 -64.71
#